data_AF-A0A1Y4WG88-F1
#
_entry.id   AF-A0A1Y4WG88-F1
#
_cell.length_a   1.000
_cell.length_b   1.000
_cell.length_c   1.000
_cell.angle_alpha   90.00
_cell.angle_beta   90.00
_cell.angle_gamma   90.00
#
_symmetry.space_group_name_H-M   'P 1'
#
loop_
_entity.id
_entity.type
_entity.pdbx_description
1 polymer ?
#
loop_
_entity_poly.entity_id
_entity_poly.type
_entity_poly.pdbx_seq_one_letter_code
_entity_poly.pdbx_strand_id
1 'polypeptide(L)'
;MKKRMFSLLAALTLAVLLTACGPEAPAPVDTTPPPETSPASEPARALTQEEVAAVNEAFASWTEENGVTIATPVSGFFTSYYDDVTRLDFAAFLQYFPDDGTLSAGDEAEAAALAALPGYPWGISPGSVPIHRITRASVDAALERYAGITSAGLADTSGVPYLEDYDAWYTFTSDFGPGMFVCAGGQVDEAAGTALLWSEPWANGHRAELTLQKDGENWHIRAHRNTADQALLERLANLTAEDIGYVSWYGSNEPPSAEELAELLRQAAEHPIDHDSLTLNGSATDVVWTLDCYLAPKDQETYSGDDALYLQAGLEENVVEVFGGANLPGGRLHLENEALYQLLRTSMDTPDDLLADPASYAPYQDAIAAHLDRVCASAWDGRYTSWDIVEFAREDGWTGFADGSALEVYWVKSAFRTEPPEDAAQLLAGGMYVDSQLRAYGLDANPLLVVAVPPEGEPYPLAFVPWDWWGELPLAGLDTLEEAIPVLDQAGELCVELK
;
A
#
# COMPACT_ATOMS: atom_id res chain seq x y z
N MET A 1 6.65 -45.65 -21.73
CA MET A 1 7.96 -46.26 -21.40
C MET A 1 8.52 -45.55 -20.17
N LYS A 2 8.06 -45.89 -18.95
CA LYS A 2 8.83 -46.57 -17.89
C LYS A 2 10.35 -46.28 -17.88
N LYS A 3 10.73 -45.14 -17.30
CA LYS A 3 11.97 -44.88 -16.54
C LYS A 3 11.98 -43.40 -16.11
N ARG A 4 11.90 -43.16 -14.78
CA ARG A 4 12.15 -41.91 -14.01
C ARG A 4 11.04 -41.69 -12.96
N MET A 5 10.88 -42.63 -12.02
CA MET A 5 9.92 -42.51 -10.92
C MET A 5 10.51 -42.98 -9.57
N PHE A 6 11.84 -42.97 -9.42
CA PHE A 6 12.49 -43.61 -8.26
C PHE A 6 13.75 -42.88 -7.74
N SER A 7 13.83 -41.54 -7.84
CA SER A 7 15.08 -40.83 -7.48
C SER A 7 14.95 -39.57 -6.63
N LEU A 8 13.89 -39.42 -5.82
CA LEU A 8 13.67 -38.17 -5.05
C LEU A 8 13.31 -38.37 -3.57
N LEU A 9 13.63 -39.53 -2.98
CA LEU A 9 13.35 -39.82 -1.57
C LEU A 9 14.62 -40.04 -0.72
N ALA A 10 15.77 -39.46 -1.09
CA ALA A 10 17.06 -39.77 -0.49
C ALA A 10 17.98 -38.56 -0.24
N ALA A 11 17.43 -37.37 0.01
CA ALA A 11 18.23 -36.16 0.26
C ALA A 11 18.08 -35.58 1.67
N LEU A 12 17.59 -36.35 2.66
CA LEU A 12 17.60 -35.91 4.06
C LEU A 12 17.76 -37.05 5.09
N THR A 13 18.52 -38.09 4.73
CA THR A 13 18.85 -39.18 5.65
C THR A 13 20.30 -39.63 5.46
N LEU A 14 21.27 -39.03 6.18
CA LEU A 14 22.54 -39.72 6.48
C LEU A 14 23.39 -39.03 7.58
N ALA A 15 23.34 -39.54 8.81
CA ALA A 15 24.49 -39.52 9.72
C ALA A 15 24.32 -40.45 10.95
N VAL A 16 24.22 -41.78 10.77
CA VAL A 16 24.53 -42.72 11.87
C VAL A 16 25.17 -44.01 11.35
N LEU A 17 26.48 -44.15 11.50
CA LEU A 17 27.20 -45.44 11.70
C LEU A 17 28.46 -45.13 12.53
N LEU A 18 28.44 -45.40 13.85
CA LEU A 18 28.91 -46.61 14.55
C LEU A 18 30.44 -46.81 14.62
N THR A 19 31.00 -46.67 15.82
CA THR A 19 31.99 -47.56 16.47
C THR A 19 31.79 -47.42 18.00
N ALA A 20 31.77 -48.42 18.88
CA ALA A 20 32.66 -49.58 18.98
C ALA A 20 32.03 -50.79 19.72
N CYS A 21 32.64 -51.96 19.53
CA CYS A 21 32.29 -53.27 20.09
C CYS A 21 32.71 -53.51 21.56
N GLY A 22 31.79 -54.13 22.32
CA GLY A 22 32.00 -55.32 23.18
C GLY A 22 32.42 -55.12 24.66
N PRO A 23 32.34 -56.16 25.53
CA PRO A 23 31.30 -57.18 25.73
C PRO A 23 30.80 -57.28 27.20
N GLU A 24 29.69 -58.01 27.37
CA GLU A 24 29.09 -58.72 28.53
C GLU A 24 29.48 -58.44 30.00
N ALA A 25 28.44 -58.28 30.84
CA ALA A 25 28.44 -57.87 32.25
C ALA A 25 28.85 -58.94 33.27
N PRO A 26 29.10 -58.52 34.53
CA PRO A 26 28.50 -59.21 35.67
C PRO A 26 27.89 -58.29 36.76
N ALA A 27 26.70 -58.70 37.23
CA ALA A 27 25.99 -58.55 38.53
C ALA A 27 25.92 -57.19 39.29
N PRO A 28 24.77 -56.90 39.96
CA PRO A 28 24.42 -55.55 40.41
C PRO A 28 25.04 -55.20 41.76
N VAL A 29 25.55 -53.98 41.88
CA VAL A 29 25.87 -53.35 43.18
C VAL A 29 25.01 -52.10 43.30
N ASP A 30 24.29 -52.05 44.40
CA ASP A 30 23.36 -51.02 44.81
C ASP A 30 24.13 -49.74 45.15
N THR A 31 24.11 -48.75 44.24
CA THR A 31 24.57 -47.38 44.51
C THR A 31 23.62 -46.40 43.85
N THR A 32 22.91 -45.66 44.70
CA THR A 32 22.05 -44.51 44.42
C THR A 32 22.62 -43.58 43.34
N PRO A 33 21.87 -43.24 42.26
CA PRO A 33 22.36 -42.26 41.29
C PRO A 33 22.35 -40.85 41.89
N PRO A 34 23.35 -40.00 41.59
CA PRO A 34 23.26 -38.56 41.82
C PRO A 34 22.16 -37.95 40.92
N PRO A 35 21.63 -36.75 41.25
CA PRO A 35 20.53 -36.16 40.51
C PRO A 35 20.91 -36.01 39.04
N GLU A 36 20.04 -36.50 38.17
CA GLU A 36 20.12 -36.32 36.72
C GLU A 36 20.18 -34.82 36.43
N THR A 37 21.37 -34.33 36.11
CA THR A 37 21.48 -33.12 35.29
C THR A 37 20.82 -33.46 33.96
N SER A 38 19.71 -32.79 33.64
CA SER A 38 19.15 -32.78 32.29
C SER A 38 20.29 -32.61 31.30
N PRO A 39 20.40 -33.43 30.24
CA PRO A 39 21.40 -33.20 29.22
C PRO A 39 21.16 -31.79 28.67
N ALA A 40 22.18 -30.94 28.77
CA ALA A 40 22.17 -29.66 28.10
C ALA A 40 21.89 -29.93 26.62
N SER A 41 20.83 -29.32 26.08
CA SER A 41 20.52 -29.35 24.66
C SER A 41 21.79 -29.04 23.88
N GLU A 42 22.15 -29.88 22.91
CA GLU A 42 23.30 -29.58 22.06
C GLU A 42 23.04 -28.22 21.38
N PRO A 43 24.02 -27.30 21.38
CA PRO A 43 23.82 -25.98 20.81
C PRO A 43 23.56 -26.08 19.30
N ALA A 44 22.70 -25.20 18.79
CA ALA A 44 22.42 -25.10 17.36
C ALA A 44 23.72 -25.02 16.55
N ARG A 45 23.85 -25.88 15.52
CA ARG A 45 25.04 -25.92 14.66
C ARG A 45 24.81 -25.08 13.40
N ALA A 46 25.89 -24.51 12.87
CA ALA A 46 25.83 -23.88 11.56
C ALA A 46 25.61 -24.91 10.44
N LEU A 47 24.92 -24.49 9.37
CA LEU A 47 24.79 -25.26 8.13
C LEU A 47 26.14 -25.40 7.42
N THR A 48 26.38 -26.56 6.80
CA THR A 48 27.51 -26.73 5.86
C THR A 48 27.18 -26.14 4.49
N GLN A 49 28.19 -25.99 3.65
CA GLN A 49 27.98 -25.49 2.28
C GLN A 49 27.17 -26.45 1.42
N GLU A 50 27.31 -27.77 1.64
CA GLU A 50 26.48 -28.77 0.99
C GLU A 50 25.01 -28.66 1.41
N GLU A 51 24.75 -28.34 2.67
CA GLU A 51 23.38 -28.14 3.18
C GLU A 51 22.77 -26.84 2.65
N VAL A 52 23.55 -25.76 2.58
CA VAL A 52 23.13 -24.51 1.91
C VAL A 52 22.78 -24.78 0.44
N ALA A 53 23.60 -25.56 -0.28
CA ALA A 53 23.31 -25.93 -1.66
C ALA A 53 22.03 -26.78 -1.78
N ALA A 54 21.82 -27.73 -0.87
CA ALA A 54 20.61 -28.56 -0.85
C ALA A 54 19.35 -27.73 -0.54
N VAL A 55 19.44 -26.76 0.38
CA VAL A 55 18.37 -25.80 0.66
C VAL A 55 18.05 -24.99 -0.59
N ASN A 56 19.05 -24.44 -1.26
CA ASN A 56 18.86 -23.65 -2.48
C ASN A 56 18.27 -24.47 -3.63
N GLU A 57 18.58 -25.76 -3.73
CA GLU A 57 17.93 -26.66 -4.69
C GLU A 57 16.47 -26.92 -4.32
N ALA A 58 16.18 -27.18 -3.04
CA ALA A 58 14.83 -27.47 -2.54
C ALA A 58 13.88 -26.27 -2.61
N PHE A 59 14.43 -25.05 -2.43
CA PHE A 59 13.71 -23.78 -2.46
C PHE A 59 13.99 -22.95 -3.72
N ALA A 60 14.38 -23.60 -4.82
CA ALA A 60 14.53 -22.93 -6.10
C ALA A 60 13.20 -22.31 -6.54
N SER A 61 13.09 -20.98 -6.52
CA SER A 61 11.88 -20.22 -6.86
C SER A 61 11.43 -20.29 -8.32
N TRP A 62 12.29 -20.77 -9.21
CA TRP A 62 11.97 -20.91 -10.63
C TRP A 62 12.75 -22.07 -11.24
N THR A 63 12.26 -22.51 -12.40
CA THR A 63 12.89 -23.51 -13.25
C THR A 63 12.80 -23.10 -14.71
N GLU A 64 13.51 -23.80 -15.58
CA GLU A 64 13.42 -23.61 -17.03
C GLU A 64 12.81 -24.86 -17.67
N GLU A 65 11.70 -24.68 -18.37
CA GLU A 65 11.09 -25.72 -19.19
C GLU A 65 10.94 -25.24 -20.62
N ASN A 66 11.46 -25.99 -21.59
CA ASN A 66 11.42 -25.67 -23.01
C ASN A 66 11.92 -24.25 -23.38
N GLY A 67 12.86 -23.71 -22.59
CA GLY A 67 13.40 -22.36 -22.79
C GLY A 67 12.52 -21.23 -22.24
N VAL A 68 11.52 -21.58 -21.42
CA VAL A 68 10.67 -20.63 -20.70
C VAL A 68 10.99 -20.75 -19.21
N THR A 69 11.23 -19.61 -18.56
CA THR A 69 11.36 -19.53 -17.11
C THR A 69 9.98 -19.59 -16.48
N ILE A 70 9.79 -20.52 -15.54
CA ILE A 70 8.52 -20.74 -14.84
C ILE A 70 8.79 -20.68 -13.35
N ALA A 71 7.95 -19.95 -12.61
CA ALA A 71 8.01 -19.93 -11.16
C ALA A 71 7.67 -21.32 -10.59
N THR A 72 8.30 -21.70 -9.49
CA THR A 72 7.91 -22.90 -8.74
C THR A 72 6.94 -22.51 -7.63
N PRO A 73 6.13 -23.45 -7.10
CA PRO A 73 5.16 -23.15 -6.05
C PRO A 73 5.78 -22.56 -4.77
N VAL A 74 7.05 -22.89 -4.48
CA VAL A 74 7.72 -22.37 -3.27
C VAL A 74 7.98 -20.87 -3.34
N SER A 75 8.07 -20.29 -4.54
CA SER A 75 8.32 -18.85 -4.71
C SER A 75 7.26 -17.98 -4.02
N GLY A 76 6.00 -18.45 -3.96
CA GLY A 76 4.92 -17.76 -3.27
C GLY A 76 5.15 -17.59 -1.76
N PHE A 77 5.96 -18.45 -1.12
CA PHE A 77 6.30 -18.27 0.29
C PHE A 77 7.28 -17.12 0.54
N PHE A 78 7.87 -16.57 -0.53
CA PHE A 78 8.92 -15.55 -0.48
C PHE A 78 8.48 -14.23 -1.13
N THR A 79 7.21 -14.09 -1.48
CA THR A 79 6.64 -12.83 -2.02
C THR A 79 6.23 -11.85 -0.91
N SER A 80 6.05 -12.35 0.32
CA SER A 80 5.72 -11.57 1.52
C SER A 80 6.55 -12.02 2.72
N TYR A 81 6.52 -11.24 3.80
CA TYR A 81 7.12 -11.56 5.10
C TYR A 81 6.01 -11.80 6.13
N TYR A 82 6.21 -12.77 7.02
CA TYR A 82 5.24 -13.21 8.03
C TYR A 82 5.94 -13.93 9.19
N ASP A 83 5.42 -13.73 10.40
CA ASP A 83 5.88 -14.39 11.62
C ASP A 83 5.32 -15.82 11.79
N ASP A 84 4.15 -16.07 11.20
CA ASP A 84 3.45 -17.34 11.17
C ASP A 84 2.93 -17.60 9.75
N VAL A 85 3.28 -18.75 9.18
CA VAL A 85 2.89 -19.15 7.82
C VAL A 85 1.38 -19.21 7.60
N THR A 86 0.58 -19.35 8.65
CA THR A 86 -0.89 -19.25 8.55
C THR A 86 -1.35 -17.83 8.20
N ARG A 87 -0.50 -16.82 8.37
CA ARG A 87 -0.76 -15.39 8.10
C ARG A 87 0.02 -14.85 6.90
N LEU A 88 0.54 -15.72 6.03
CA LEU A 88 1.13 -15.26 4.77
C LEU A 88 0.11 -14.44 3.97
N ASP A 89 0.56 -13.41 3.27
CA ASP A 89 -0.24 -12.66 2.29
C ASP A 89 -0.62 -13.62 1.15
N PHE A 90 -1.89 -13.98 1.07
CA PHE A 90 -2.38 -14.97 0.13
C PHE A 90 -2.43 -14.44 -1.31
N ALA A 91 -2.68 -13.13 -1.48
CA ALA A 91 -2.69 -12.49 -2.78
C ALA A 91 -1.28 -12.45 -3.39
N ALA A 92 -0.29 -12.01 -2.61
CA ALA A 92 1.12 -12.04 -2.99
C ALA A 92 1.62 -13.48 -3.21
N PHE A 93 1.17 -14.44 -2.41
CA PHE A 93 1.52 -15.85 -2.58
C PHE A 93 1.09 -16.40 -3.96
N LEU A 94 -0.11 -16.02 -4.42
CA LEU A 94 -0.65 -16.45 -5.70
C LEU A 94 -0.16 -15.65 -6.91
N GLN A 95 0.35 -14.43 -6.70
CA GLN A 95 0.66 -13.46 -7.76
C GLN A 95 1.50 -14.03 -8.92
N TYR A 96 2.52 -14.83 -8.60
CA TYR A 96 3.41 -15.49 -9.56
C TYR A 96 3.38 -17.02 -9.43
N PHE A 97 2.37 -17.57 -8.76
CA PHE A 97 2.24 -19.01 -8.57
C PHE A 97 2.07 -19.71 -9.94
N PRO A 98 2.67 -20.89 -10.16
CA PRO A 98 2.51 -21.61 -11.42
C PRO A 98 1.04 -21.96 -11.66
N ASP A 99 0.48 -21.43 -12.75
CA ASP A 99 -0.93 -21.62 -13.07
C ASP A 99 -1.25 -23.06 -13.52
N ASP A 100 -2.52 -23.44 -13.37
CA ASP A 100 -3.12 -24.66 -13.92
C ASP A 100 -3.71 -24.38 -15.32
N GLY A 101 -3.17 -23.36 -15.99
CA GLY A 101 -3.58 -22.87 -17.29
C GLY A 101 -4.09 -21.42 -17.26
N THR A 102 -3.81 -20.72 -18.35
CA THR A 102 -4.33 -19.38 -18.60
C THR A 102 -5.65 -19.46 -19.36
N LEU A 103 -6.66 -18.67 -18.96
CA LEU A 103 -7.93 -18.59 -19.66
C LEU A 103 -7.73 -18.11 -21.10
N SER A 104 -8.48 -18.72 -22.01
CA SER A 104 -8.42 -18.48 -23.43
C SER A 104 -9.79 -18.10 -24.00
N ALA A 105 -9.84 -17.78 -25.29
CA ALA A 105 -11.10 -17.51 -25.99
C ALA A 105 -12.10 -18.69 -25.95
N GLY A 106 -11.67 -19.90 -25.57
CA GLY A 106 -12.56 -21.05 -25.41
C GLY A 106 -13.28 -21.11 -24.06
N ASP A 107 -12.88 -20.29 -23.09
CA ASP A 107 -13.32 -20.36 -21.69
C ASP A 107 -14.36 -19.26 -21.37
N GLU A 108 -15.24 -18.95 -22.33
CA GLU A 108 -16.18 -17.81 -22.26
C GLU A 108 -17.09 -17.85 -21.03
N ALA A 109 -17.57 -19.03 -20.63
CA ALA A 109 -18.44 -19.18 -19.46
C ALA A 109 -17.70 -18.88 -18.14
N GLU A 110 -16.44 -19.32 -18.04
CA GLU A 110 -15.58 -19.10 -16.87
C GLU A 110 -15.20 -17.62 -16.77
N ALA A 111 -14.80 -17.02 -17.90
CA ALA A 111 -14.50 -15.61 -17.99
C ALA A 111 -15.72 -14.73 -17.66
N ALA A 112 -16.92 -15.12 -18.11
CA ALA A 112 -18.16 -14.40 -17.80
C ALA A 112 -18.54 -14.50 -16.31
N ALA A 113 -18.32 -15.66 -15.69
CA ALA A 113 -18.53 -15.83 -14.25
C ALA A 113 -17.55 -14.96 -13.45
N LEU A 114 -16.28 -14.92 -13.86
CA LEU A 114 -15.25 -14.11 -13.22
C LEU A 114 -15.56 -12.61 -13.34
N ALA A 115 -15.95 -12.15 -14.53
CA ALA A 115 -16.33 -10.76 -14.78
C ALA A 115 -17.60 -10.30 -14.02
N ALA A 116 -18.40 -11.24 -13.51
CA ALA A 116 -19.58 -10.95 -12.70
C ALA A 116 -19.27 -10.82 -11.20
N LEU A 117 -18.04 -11.11 -10.75
CA LEU A 117 -17.65 -10.95 -9.35
C LEU A 117 -17.56 -9.47 -8.96
N PRO A 118 -18.02 -9.10 -7.75
CA PRO A 118 -17.78 -7.77 -7.21
C PRO A 118 -16.27 -7.54 -7.03
N GLY A 119 -15.77 -6.37 -7.43
CA GLY A 119 -14.34 -6.03 -7.34
C GLY A 119 -13.46 -6.60 -8.46
N TYR A 120 -14.05 -7.22 -9.49
CA TYR A 120 -13.30 -7.62 -10.68
C TYR A 120 -12.69 -6.38 -11.39
N PRO A 121 -11.42 -6.42 -11.85
CA PRO A 121 -10.74 -5.26 -12.41
C PRO A 121 -11.51 -4.65 -13.59
N TRP A 122 -11.77 -3.35 -13.50
CA TRP A 122 -12.63 -2.59 -14.41
C TRP A 122 -12.13 -2.65 -15.85
N GLY A 123 -12.97 -3.13 -16.77
CA GLY A 123 -12.77 -3.00 -18.21
C GLY A 123 -11.78 -3.99 -18.85
N ILE A 124 -11.26 -4.98 -18.12
CA ILE A 124 -10.38 -6.01 -18.70
C ILE A 124 -11.22 -7.01 -19.50
N SER A 125 -11.19 -6.89 -20.82
CA SER A 125 -11.70 -7.95 -21.71
C SER A 125 -10.78 -9.18 -21.64
N PRO A 126 -11.32 -10.41 -21.71
CA PRO A 126 -10.48 -11.60 -21.82
C PRO A 126 -9.45 -11.45 -22.95
N GLY A 127 -8.16 -11.61 -22.62
CA GLY A 127 -7.04 -11.44 -23.55
C GLY A 127 -6.34 -10.07 -23.53
N SER A 128 -6.82 -9.09 -22.74
CA SER A 128 -6.10 -7.80 -22.55
C SER A 128 -4.87 -7.97 -21.64
N VAL A 129 -4.99 -8.85 -20.65
CA VAL A 129 -3.92 -9.35 -19.79
C VAL A 129 -4.12 -10.86 -19.62
N PRO A 130 -3.06 -11.63 -19.31
CA PRO A 130 -3.21 -13.03 -18.93
C PRO A 130 -4.15 -13.17 -17.73
N ILE A 131 -5.03 -14.16 -17.75
CA ILE A 131 -5.88 -14.53 -16.61
C ILE A 131 -5.47 -15.94 -16.21
N HIS A 132 -4.72 -16.04 -15.13
CA HIS A 132 -4.16 -17.29 -14.63
C HIS A 132 -5.19 -18.00 -13.75
N ARG A 133 -5.50 -19.27 -14.06
CA ARG A 133 -6.32 -20.11 -13.19
C ARG A 133 -5.40 -20.91 -12.27
N ILE A 134 -5.63 -20.83 -10.96
CA ILE A 134 -4.86 -21.55 -9.96
C ILE A 134 -5.83 -22.36 -9.10
N THR A 135 -5.82 -23.67 -9.25
CA THR A 135 -6.76 -24.57 -8.56
C THR A 135 -6.44 -24.69 -7.08
N ARG A 136 -7.48 -24.90 -6.26
CA ARG A 136 -7.32 -25.20 -4.83
C ARG A 136 -6.41 -26.38 -4.59
N ALA A 137 -6.53 -27.43 -5.41
CA ALA A 137 -5.70 -28.62 -5.30
C ALA A 137 -4.20 -28.32 -5.46
N SER A 138 -3.82 -27.45 -6.39
CA SER A 138 -2.42 -27.06 -6.61
C SER A 138 -1.87 -26.21 -5.47
N VAL A 139 -2.67 -25.28 -4.94
CA VAL A 139 -2.33 -24.47 -3.77
C VAL A 139 -2.17 -25.34 -2.51
N ASP A 140 -3.15 -26.19 -2.22
CA ASP A 140 -3.12 -27.09 -1.07
C ASP A 140 -1.93 -28.04 -1.14
N ALA A 141 -1.61 -28.58 -2.33
CA ALA A 141 -0.42 -29.41 -2.52
C ALA A 141 0.90 -28.67 -2.22
N ALA A 142 0.98 -27.38 -2.56
CA ALA A 142 2.14 -26.56 -2.24
C ALA A 142 2.21 -26.24 -0.74
N LEU A 143 1.10 -25.81 -0.14
CA LEU A 143 1.00 -25.54 1.30
C LEU A 143 1.31 -26.79 2.14
N GLU A 144 0.80 -27.96 1.76
CA GLU A 144 1.08 -29.21 2.47
C GLU A 144 2.56 -29.57 2.37
N ARG A 145 3.14 -29.44 1.17
CA ARG A 145 4.53 -29.77 0.92
C ARG A 145 5.49 -28.88 1.70
N TYR A 146 5.27 -27.57 1.67
CA TYR A 146 6.24 -26.59 2.16
C TYR A 146 5.92 -26.11 3.57
N ALA A 147 4.66 -26.13 4.01
CA ALA A 147 4.23 -25.63 5.31
C ALA A 147 3.46 -26.66 6.15
N GLY A 148 3.06 -27.80 5.59
CA GLY A 148 2.30 -28.83 6.33
C GLY A 148 0.88 -28.38 6.69
N ILE A 149 0.32 -27.41 5.97
CA ILE A 149 -1.05 -26.90 6.11
C ILE A 149 -1.77 -26.95 4.77
N THR A 150 -3.07 -26.64 4.75
CA THR A 150 -3.83 -26.37 3.52
C THR A 150 -4.32 -24.93 3.51
N SER A 151 -4.95 -24.49 2.42
CA SER A 151 -5.60 -23.18 2.34
C SER A 151 -6.64 -22.95 3.43
N ALA A 152 -7.25 -24.01 3.98
CA ALA A 152 -8.16 -23.92 5.12
C ALA A 152 -7.46 -23.61 6.47
N GLY A 153 -6.13 -23.76 6.53
CA GLY A 153 -5.30 -23.38 7.67
C GLY A 153 -4.77 -21.95 7.61
N LEU A 154 -5.02 -21.23 6.52
CA LEU A 154 -4.69 -19.81 6.40
C LEU A 154 -5.72 -18.95 7.14
N ALA A 155 -5.25 -17.86 7.75
CA ALA A 155 -6.07 -16.92 8.49
C ALA A 155 -6.95 -16.08 7.54
N ASP A 156 -6.40 -15.74 6.37
CA ASP A 156 -7.12 -15.04 5.32
C ASP A 156 -6.77 -15.61 3.93
N THR A 157 -7.78 -15.69 3.07
CA THR A 157 -7.65 -16.02 1.64
C THR A 157 -8.44 -15.03 0.78
N SER A 158 -8.77 -13.88 1.33
CA SER A 158 -9.43 -12.78 0.64
C SER A 158 -8.46 -12.07 -0.33
N GLY A 159 -8.89 -10.99 -0.98
CA GLY A 159 -8.06 -10.23 -1.93
C GLY A 159 -7.85 -10.89 -3.30
N VAL A 160 -8.17 -12.18 -3.47
CA VAL A 160 -8.05 -12.88 -4.76
C VAL A 160 -9.41 -13.41 -5.22
N PRO A 161 -9.85 -13.13 -6.46
CA PRO A 161 -11.08 -13.68 -7.00
C PRO A 161 -11.08 -15.21 -6.98
N TYR A 162 -12.16 -15.80 -6.46
CA TYR A 162 -12.36 -17.25 -6.38
C TYR A 162 -13.69 -17.63 -7.01
N LEU A 163 -13.69 -18.65 -7.87
CA LEU A 163 -14.91 -19.22 -8.43
C LEU A 163 -15.13 -20.64 -7.88
N GLU A 164 -16.17 -20.80 -7.05
CA GLU A 164 -16.53 -22.09 -6.44
C GLU A 164 -16.77 -23.19 -7.48
N ASP A 165 -17.45 -22.88 -8.59
CA ASP A 165 -17.79 -23.85 -9.64
C ASP A 165 -16.55 -24.45 -10.34
N TYR A 166 -15.42 -23.74 -10.26
CA TYR A 166 -14.14 -24.13 -10.86
C TYR A 166 -13.11 -24.56 -9.81
N ASP A 167 -13.40 -24.36 -8.53
CA ASP A 167 -12.52 -24.57 -7.38
C ASP A 167 -11.12 -23.95 -7.61
N ALA A 168 -11.10 -22.70 -8.06
CA ALA A 168 -9.89 -22.00 -8.45
C ALA A 168 -9.90 -20.51 -8.12
N TRP A 169 -8.70 -19.99 -7.82
CA TRP A 169 -8.38 -18.58 -7.73
C TRP A 169 -7.85 -18.05 -9.06
N TYR A 170 -7.94 -16.73 -9.24
CA TYR A 170 -7.53 -16.07 -10.47
C TYR A 170 -6.63 -14.86 -10.23
N THR A 171 -5.52 -14.82 -10.96
CA THR A 171 -4.60 -13.67 -10.98
C THR A 171 -4.45 -13.12 -12.39
N PHE A 172 -4.01 -11.86 -12.50
CA PHE A 172 -4.01 -11.08 -13.75
C PHE A 172 -2.63 -10.56 -14.15
N THR A 173 -1.58 -11.13 -13.58
CA THR A 173 -0.20 -10.70 -13.77
C THR A 173 0.24 -10.90 -15.22
N SER A 174 1.02 -9.94 -15.73
CA SER A 174 1.55 -9.99 -17.12
C SER A 174 3.08 -9.95 -17.17
N ASP A 175 3.71 -9.67 -16.04
CA ASP A 175 5.15 -9.64 -15.85
C ASP A 175 5.63 -10.90 -15.10
N PHE A 176 6.91 -10.92 -14.72
CA PHE A 176 7.52 -12.06 -14.05
C PHE A 176 8.40 -11.57 -12.91
N GLY A 177 7.97 -11.83 -11.67
CA GLY A 177 8.65 -11.40 -10.46
C GLY A 177 8.47 -12.37 -9.28
N PRO A 178 8.76 -13.68 -9.42
CA PRO A 178 8.57 -14.64 -8.34
C PRO A 178 9.37 -14.24 -7.10
N GLY A 179 8.81 -14.52 -5.91
CA GLY A 179 9.50 -14.34 -4.65
C GLY A 179 10.79 -15.18 -4.59
N MET A 180 11.85 -14.62 -4.01
CA MET A 180 13.18 -15.24 -3.99
C MET A 180 13.74 -15.33 -2.58
N PHE A 181 14.18 -16.53 -2.18
CA PHE A 181 15.04 -16.73 -1.01
C PHE A 181 16.28 -17.52 -1.42
N VAL A 182 17.44 -16.87 -1.41
CA VAL A 182 18.73 -17.52 -1.67
C VAL A 182 19.46 -17.68 -0.34
N CYS A 183 19.51 -18.90 0.15
CA CYS A 183 20.20 -19.25 1.38
C CYS A 183 21.71 -19.00 1.23
N ALA A 184 22.25 -18.19 2.13
CA ALA A 184 23.69 -17.96 2.27
C ALA A 184 24.26 -18.68 3.50
N GLY A 185 23.42 -18.93 4.50
CA GLY A 185 23.79 -19.66 5.70
C GLY A 185 22.57 -19.98 6.57
N GLY A 186 22.83 -20.61 7.70
CA GLY A 186 21.79 -20.94 8.66
C GLY A 186 22.34 -21.64 9.90
N GLN A 187 21.45 -21.89 10.84
CA GLN A 187 21.66 -22.76 12.00
C GLN A 187 20.54 -23.78 12.11
N VAL A 188 20.88 -24.99 12.55
CA VAL A 188 19.93 -26.07 12.85
C VAL A 188 20.12 -26.54 14.30
N ASP A 189 19.03 -26.60 15.03
CA ASP A 189 18.92 -27.28 16.31
C ASP A 189 18.17 -28.59 16.08
N GLU A 190 18.94 -29.67 15.92
CA GLU A 190 18.40 -31.01 15.66
C GLU A 190 17.57 -31.55 16.84
N ALA A 191 17.87 -31.11 18.07
CA ALA A 191 17.16 -31.55 19.26
C ALA A 191 15.79 -30.86 19.38
N ALA A 192 15.73 -29.56 19.06
CA ALA A 192 14.48 -28.81 18.98
C ALA A 192 13.70 -29.08 17.67
N GLY A 193 14.36 -29.65 16.66
CA GLY A 193 13.78 -29.83 15.33
C GLY A 193 13.50 -28.49 14.65
N THR A 194 14.36 -27.50 14.82
CA THR A 194 14.20 -26.16 14.26
C THR A 194 15.43 -25.75 13.45
N ALA A 195 15.23 -24.91 12.44
CA ALA A 195 16.31 -24.29 11.70
C ALA A 195 15.98 -22.82 11.40
N LEU A 196 17.00 -21.98 11.43
CA LEU A 196 16.96 -20.58 11.00
C LEU A 196 17.91 -20.43 9.83
N LEU A 197 17.39 -20.12 8.66
CA LEU A 197 18.17 -19.86 7.45
C LEU A 197 18.20 -18.36 7.17
N TRP A 198 19.21 -17.87 6.49
CA TRP A 198 19.28 -16.46 6.11
C TRP A 198 19.94 -16.24 4.74
N SER A 199 19.52 -15.15 4.08
CA SER A 199 20.15 -14.67 2.86
C SER A 199 21.46 -13.92 3.14
N GLU A 200 22.21 -13.62 2.08
CA GLU A 200 23.21 -12.55 2.17
C GLU A 200 22.51 -11.23 2.53
N PRO A 201 23.17 -10.33 3.28
CA PRO A 201 22.66 -8.99 3.48
C PRO A 201 22.53 -8.24 2.15
N TRP A 202 21.45 -7.50 1.98
CA TRP A 202 21.30 -6.53 0.89
C TRP A 202 22.20 -5.31 1.13
N ALA A 203 22.21 -4.37 0.17
CA ALA A 203 23.04 -3.15 0.26
C ALA A 203 22.75 -2.29 1.50
N ASN A 204 21.54 -2.38 2.06
CA ASN A 204 21.12 -1.71 3.28
C ASN A 204 21.54 -2.46 4.58
N GLY A 205 22.23 -3.60 4.48
CA GLY A 205 22.71 -4.38 5.62
C GLY A 205 21.67 -5.32 6.25
N HIS A 206 20.42 -5.29 5.79
CA HIS A 206 19.36 -6.20 6.23
C HIS A 206 19.34 -7.48 5.39
N ARG A 207 18.60 -8.50 5.83
CA ARG A 207 18.50 -9.80 5.16
C ARG A 207 17.14 -10.44 5.37
N ALA A 208 16.82 -11.42 4.54
CA ALA A 208 15.69 -12.31 4.75
C ALA A 208 16.10 -13.47 5.69
N GLU A 209 15.18 -13.89 6.55
CA GLU A 209 15.35 -15.03 7.44
C GLU A 209 14.17 -16.01 7.29
N LEU A 210 14.46 -17.30 7.19
CA LEU A 210 13.45 -18.35 7.03
C LEU A 210 13.54 -19.31 8.21
N THR A 211 12.46 -19.39 8.99
CA THR A 211 12.33 -20.32 10.11
C THR A 211 11.67 -21.61 9.64
N LEU A 212 12.33 -22.74 9.86
CA LEU A 212 11.81 -24.06 9.57
C LEU A 212 11.58 -24.86 10.84
N GLN A 213 10.56 -25.71 10.83
CA GLN A 213 10.32 -26.69 11.87
C GLN A 213 10.12 -28.08 11.27
N LYS A 214 10.72 -29.07 11.94
CA LYS A 214 10.64 -30.47 11.55
C LYS A 214 9.32 -31.09 12.00
N ASP A 215 8.65 -31.78 11.09
CA ASP A 215 7.50 -32.64 11.35
C ASP A 215 7.75 -34.03 10.74
N GLY A 216 7.96 -35.02 11.62
CA GLY A 216 8.46 -36.33 11.21
C GLY A 216 9.80 -36.24 10.48
N GLU A 217 9.81 -36.62 9.21
CA GLU A 217 10.99 -36.55 8.34
C GLU A 217 11.02 -35.26 7.48
N ASN A 218 9.95 -34.47 7.49
CA ASN A 218 9.82 -33.28 6.65
C ASN A 218 10.21 -32.03 7.44
N TRP A 219 10.66 -31.01 6.71
CA TRP A 219 10.85 -29.66 7.24
C TRP A 219 9.82 -28.73 6.61
N HIS A 220 9.18 -27.91 7.43
CA HIS A 220 8.14 -26.99 7.01
C HIS A 220 8.50 -25.55 7.36
N ILE A 221 8.18 -24.65 6.43
CA ILE A 221 8.26 -23.21 6.61
C ILE A 221 7.27 -22.80 7.71
N ARG A 222 7.76 -21.97 8.63
CA ARG A 222 6.97 -21.41 9.74
C ARG A 222 6.94 -19.89 9.74
N ALA A 223 8.02 -19.26 9.33
CA ALA A 223 8.13 -17.80 9.25
C ALA A 223 9.10 -17.41 8.14
N HIS A 224 8.85 -16.29 7.48
CA HIS A 224 9.75 -15.64 6.55
C HIS A 224 9.85 -14.17 6.96
N ARG A 225 10.98 -13.72 7.51
CA ARG A 225 11.14 -12.39 8.11
C ARG A 225 12.12 -11.54 7.35
N ASN A 226 11.92 -10.23 7.40
CA ASN A 226 12.89 -9.23 6.97
C ASN A 226 13.50 -8.56 8.21
N THR A 227 14.82 -8.59 8.35
CA THR A 227 15.47 -7.90 9.48
C THR A 227 15.39 -6.36 9.39
N ALA A 228 14.99 -5.81 8.23
CA ALA A 228 14.71 -4.39 8.07
C ALA A 228 13.43 -3.97 8.79
N ASP A 229 12.39 -4.82 8.81
CA ASP A 229 11.12 -4.52 9.49
C ASP A 229 11.36 -4.42 11.01
N GLN A 230 12.10 -5.38 11.57
CA GLN A 230 12.49 -5.33 12.98
C GLN A 230 13.34 -4.09 13.30
N ALA A 231 14.31 -3.74 12.45
CA ALA A 231 15.12 -2.55 12.65
C ALA A 231 14.30 -1.25 12.51
N LEU A 232 13.30 -1.22 11.63
CA LEU A 232 12.37 -0.11 11.52
C LEU A 232 11.51 -0.02 12.78
N LEU A 233 11.01 -1.14 13.29
CA LEU A 233 10.20 -1.19 14.51
C LEU A 233 10.99 -0.69 15.72
N GLU A 234 12.24 -1.14 15.86
CA GLU A 234 13.17 -0.66 16.88
C GLU A 234 13.48 0.83 16.70
N ARG A 235 13.59 1.32 15.45
CA ARG A 235 13.76 2.75 15.17
C ARG A 235 12.55 3.56 15.62
N LEU A 236 11.32 3.11 15.32
CA LEU A 236 10.09 3.76 15.72
C LEU A 236 9.92 3.78 17.24
N ALA A 237 10.19 2.65 17.91
CA ALA A 237 10.09 2.52 19.37
C ALA A 237 11.05 3.46 20.14
N ASN A 238 12.16 3.86 19.51
CA ASN A 238 13.16 4.76 20.09
C ASN A 238 13.11 6.18 19.50
N LEU A 239 12.14 6.48 18.62
CA LEU A 239 12.04 7.78 17.96
C LEU A 239 11.77 8.87 18.97
N THR A 240 12.43 10.03 18.85
CA THR A 240 12.21 11.19 19.73
C THR A 240 11.83 12.43 18.92
N ALA A 241 11.32 13.47 19.60
CA ALA A 241 11.02 14.75 18.97
C ALA A 241 12.26 15.48 18.42
N GLU A 242 13.47 15.11 18.85
CA GLU A 242 14.73 15.64 18.33
C GLU A 242 15.12 15.00 16.98
N ASP A 243 14.64 13.78 16.72
CA ASP A 243 14.86 13.09 15.45
C ASP A 243 14.00 13.66 14.32
N ILE A 244 12.85 14.25 14.65
CA ILE A 244 11.89 14.78 13.66
C ILE A 244 12.24 16.24 13.33
N GLY A 245 12.69 16.45 12.11
CA GLY A 245 13.06 17.78 11.60
C GLY A 245 11.85 18.53 11.08
N TYR A 246 11.11 17.88 10.18
CA TYR A 246 9.95 18.46 9.50
C TYR A 246 8.89 17.40 9.22
N VAL A 247 7.64 17.81 9.34
CA VAL A 247 6.47 17.00 8.97
C VAL A 247 5.85 17.66 7.75
N SER A 248 5.80 16.96 6.63
CA SER A 248 5.07 17.41 5.45
C SER A 248 3.58 17.37 5.77
N TRP A 249 2.96 18.54 5.77
CA TRP A 249 1.56 18.71 6.15
C TRP A 249 0.84 19.49 5.06
N TYR A 250 -0.15 18.85 4.45
CA TYR A 250 -0.85 19.38 3.27
C TYR A 250 -2.19 20.05 3.60
N GLY A 251 -2.78 19.76 4.77
CA GLY A 251 -4.06 20.35 5.17
C GLY A 251 -3.95 21.75 5.76
N SER A 252 -5.13 22.35 5.94
CA SER A 252 -5.28 23.71 6.48
C SER A 252 -5.31 23.76 8.02
N ASN A 253 -5.41 22.61 8.68
CA ASN A 253 -5.31 22.48 10.13
C ASN A 253 -3.84 22.51 10.60
N GLU A 254 -3.64 22.67 11.91
CA GLU A 254 -2.30 22.70 12.48
C GLU A 254 -1.61 21.32 12.36
N PRO A 255 -0.34 21.27 11.90
CA PRO A 255 0.41 20.02 11.90
C PRO A 255 0.68 19.53 13.32
N PRO A 256 0.84 18.21 13.53
CA PRO A 256 1.24 17.66 14.81
C PRO A 256 2.62 18.19 15.19
N SER A 257 2.82 18.43 16.48
CA SER A 257 4.17 18.68 16.97
C SER A 257 5.05 17.44 16.82
N ALA A 258 6.36 17.65 16.74
CA ALA A 258 7.34 16.56 16.74
C ALA A 258 7.22 15.65 17.99
N GLU A 259 6.80 16.22 19.14
CA GLU A 259 6.59 15.45 20.37
C GLU A 259 5.39 14.52 20.25
N GLU A 260 4.26 15.04 19.76
CA GLU A 260 3.03 14.28 19.55
C GLU A 260 3.23 13.17 18.51
N LEU A 261 3.82 13.48 17.36
CA LEU A 261 4.05 12.48 16.31
C LEU A 261 5.02 11.38 16.76
N ALA A 262 6.12 11.75 17.45
CA ALA A 262 7.06 10.75 17.96
C ALA A 262 6.41 9.82 19.00
N GLU A 263 5.56 10.36 19.90
CA GLU A 263 4.83 9.55 20.87
C GLU A 263 3.82 8.61 20.19
N LEU A 264 3.04 9.11 19.22
CA LEU A 264 2.09 8.28 18.48
C LEU A 264 2.79 7.14 17.73
N LEU A 265 3.91 7.42 17.07
CA LEU A 265 4.70 6.39 16.38
C LEU A 265 5.29 5.35 17.34
N ARG A 266 5.76 5.77 18.52
CA ARG A 266 6.23 4.84 19.56
C ARG A 266 5.11 3.93 20.06
N GLN A 267 3.93 4.50 20.34
CA GLN A 267 2.76 3.73 20.79
C GLN A 267 2.27 2.76 19.70
N ALA A 268 2.23 3.22 18.45
CA ALA A 268 1.85 2.38 17.32
C ALA A 268 2.84 1.21 17.11
N ALA A 269 4.14 1.44 17.34
CA ALA A 269 5.17 0.40 17.29
C ALA A 269 5.02 -0.70 18.36
N GLU A 270 4.17 -0.53 19.37
CA GLU A 270 3.82 -1.61 20.32
C GLU A 270 2.80 -2.61 19.74
N HIS A 271 2.18 -2.27 18.60
CA HIS A 271 1.08 -3.01 17.97
C HIS A 271 1.31 -3.28 16.48
N PRO A 272 2.44 -3.90 16.08
CA PRO A 272 2.61 -4.34 14.70
C PRO A 272 1.62 -5.47 14.37
N ILE A 273 1.08 -5.45 13.15
CA ILE A 273 0.18 -6.47 12.62
C ILE A 273 0.69 -6.98 11.27
N ASP A 274 0.41 -8.24 10.95
CA ASP A 274 0.55 -8.71 9.57
C ASP A 274 -0.64 -8.18 8.77
N HIS A 275 -0.36 -7.45 7.70
CA HIS A 275 -1.32 -6.86 6.77
C HIS A 275 -0.63 -6.69 5.40
N ASP A 276 -1.39 -6.80 4.31
CA ASP A 276 -0.88 -6.66 2.96
C ASP A 276 -0.46 -5.19 2.71
N SER A 277 0.57 -4.96 1.89
CA SER A 277 1.03 -3.59 1.63
C SER A 277 -0.03 -2.77 0.92
N LEU A 278 -0.23 -1.52 1.37
CA LEU A 278 -1.18 -0.62 0.73
C LEU A 278 -0.72 -0.27 -0.69
N THR A 279 -1.64 -0.30 -1.64
CA THR A 279 -1.31 -0.04 -3.05
C THR A 279 -1.58 1.41 -3.43
N LEU A 280 -0.54 2.06 -4.00
CA LEU A 280 -0.64 3.35 -4.67
C LEU A 280 -0.98 3.13 -6.15
N ASN A 281 -2.01 3.82 -6.64
CA ASN A 281 -2.49 3.81 -8.04
C ASN A 281 -3.14 2.49 -8.50
N GLY A 282 -4.44 2.39 -8.27
CA GLY A 282 -5.32 1.38 -8.84
C GLY A 282 -6.78 1.84 -8.69
N SER A 283 -7.71 1.16 -9.36
CA SER A 283 -9.16 1.43 -9.28
C SER A 283 -9.81 1.08 -7.93
N ALA A 284 -9.00 0.67 -6.98
CA ALA A 284 -9.28 0.46 -5.57
C ALA A 284 -8.00 0.92 -4.84
N THR A 285 -7.77 2.23 -4.78
CA THR A 285 -6.66 2.78 -4.00
C THR A 285 -6.89 2.42 -2.53
N ASP A 286 -5.98 1.65 -1.95
CA ASP A 286 -6.01 1.42 -0.50
C ASP A 286 -5.34 2.58 0.24
N VAL A 287 -4.50 3.37 -0.43
CA VAL A 287 -3.93 4.60 0.16
C VAL A 287 -4.86 5.77 -0.09
N VAL A 288 -5.39 6.34 0.99
CA VAL A 288 -6.28 7.51 0.96
C VAL A 288 -5.59 8.72 1.59
N TRP A 289 -4.90 8.53 2.70
CA TRP A 289 -4.20 9.59 3.44
C TRP A 289 -2.72 9.26 3.59
N THR A 290 -1.89 10.28 3.45
CA THR A 290 -0.43 10.14 3.53
C THR A 290 0.18 11.25 4.36
N LEU A 291 1.25 10.93 5.08
CA LEU A 291 2.06 11.89 5.82
C LEU A 291 3.53 11.52 5.70
N ASP A 292 4.36 12.52 5.40
CA ASP A 292 5.82 12.34 5.31
C ASP A 292 6.47 13.01 6.53
N CYS A 293 7.27 12.24 7.27
CA CYS A 293 8.00 12.70 8.45
C CYS A 293 9.51 12.61 8.18
N TYR A 294 10.18 13.74 8.01
CA TYR A 294 11.60 13.79 7.68
C TYR A 294 12.47 13.73 8.94
N LEU A 295 13.33 12.71 8.99
CA LEU A 295 14.26 12.49 10.09
C LEU A 295 15.58 13.22 9.82
N ALA A 296 15.67 14.48 10.21
CA ALA A 296 16.86 15.33 9.99
C ALA A 296 16.91 16.46 11.03
N PRO A 297 18.05 17.16 11.17
CA PRO A 297 18.13 18.34 12.02
C PRO A 297 17.06 19.39 11.66
N LYS A 298 16.37 19.92 12.68
CA LYS A 298 15.25 20.87 12.52
C LYS A 298 15.59 22.15 11.76
N ASP A 299 16.88 22.51 11.70
CA ASP A 299 17.38 23.73 11.07
C ASP A 299 17.96 23.51 9.67
N GLN A 300 17.78 22.32 9.09
CA GLN A 300 18.24 22.04 7.73
C GLN A 300 17.33 22.71 6.69
N GLU A 301 17.94 23.37 5.70
CA GLU A 301 17.20 24.11 4.65
C GLU A 301 16.44 23.19 3.68
N THR A 302 16.91 21.95 3.48
CA THR A 302 16.32 21.00 2.52
C THR A 302 16.23 19.61 3.12
N TYR A 303 15.08 18.97 2.98
CA TYR A 303 14.83 17.60 3.42
C TYR A 303 14.93 16.62 2.25
N SER A 304 15.49 15.44 2.49
CA SER A 304 15.60 14.37 1.49
C SER A 304 14.55 13.29 1.77
N GLY A 305 13.91 12.77 0.71
CA GLY A 305 13.07 11.58 0.81
C GLY A 305 13.85 10.34 1.29
N ASP A 306 15.18 10.33 1.12
CA ASP A 306 16.02 9.24 1.63
C ASP A 306 15.97 9.14 3.17
N ASP A 307 15.68 10.24 3.85
CA ASP A 307 15.61 10.34 5.32
C ASP A 307 14.16 10.42 5.84
N ALA A 308 13.16 10.18 4.98
CA ALA A 308 11.75 10.29 5.35
C ALA A 308 11.17 8.97 5.87
N LEU A 309 10.37 9.06 6.93
CA LEU A 309 9.36 8.06 7.25
C LEU A 309 8.07 8.42 6.50
N TYR A 310 7.57 7.48 5.71
CA TYR A 310 6.31 7.60 4.99
C TYR A 310 5.24 6.88 5.78
N LEU A 311 4.14 7.56 6.07
CA LEU A 311 2.96 7.00 6.72
C LEU A 311 1.81 7.01 5.71
N GLN A 312 1.09 5.90 5.60
CA GLN A 312 -0.02 5.72 4.67
C GLN A 312 -1.19 5.05 5.38
N ALA A 313 -2.41 5.52 5.11
CA ALA A 313 -3.63 4.96 5.66
C ALA A 313 -4.72 4.87 4.60
N GLY A 314 -5.53 3.83 4.72
CA GLY A 314 -6.68 3.56 3.86
C GLY A 314 -8.03 3.74 4.51
N LEU A 315 -9.08 3.24 3.87
CA LEU A 315 -10.42 3.21 4.47
C LEU A 315 -10.55 2.18 5.60
N GLU A 316 -9.66 1.19 5.67
CA GLU A 316 -9.57 0.30 6.82
C GLU A 316 -9.14 1.08 8.06
N GLU A 317 -10.02 1.10 9.07
CA GLU A 317 -9.79 1.90 10.27
C GLU A 317 -8.63 1.33 11.09
N ASN A 318 -7.88 2.25 11.71
CA ASN A 318 -6.81 1.97 12.67
C ASN A 318 -5.53 1.35 12.08
N VAL A 319 -5.50 1.00 10.79
CA VAL A 319 -4.31 0.47 10.13
C VAL A 319 -3.51 1.60 9.50
N VAL A 320 -2.22 1.69 9.88
CA VAL A 320 -1.27 2.62 9.28
C VAL A 320 -0.04 1.86 8.80
N GLU A 321 0.27 1.99 7.51
CA GLU A 321 1.50 1.49 6.93
C GLU A 321 2.62 2.52 7.12
N VAL A 322 3.80 2.05 7.56
CA VAL A 322 4.99 2.87 7.78
C VAL A 322 6.19 2.25 7.07
N PHE A 323 6.91 3.04 6.28
CA PHE A 323 8.17 2.62 5.67
C PHE A 323 9.18 3.76 5.55
N GLY A 324 10.45 3.42 5.49
CA GLY A 324 11.56 4.39 5.44
C GLY A 324 12.09 4.64 4.03
N GLY A 325 12.65 5.84 3.83
CA GLY A 325 13.50 6.16 2.68
C GLY A 325 14.82 5.40 2.67
N ALA A 326 15.67 5.65 1.66
CA ALA A 326 16.88 4.87 1.40
C ALA A 326 17.93 4.84 2.54
N ASN A 327 17.96 5.85 3.42
CA ASN A 327 18.87 5.92 4.56
C ASN A 327 18.28 5.31 5.84
N LEU A 328 17.00 4.93 5.82
CA LEU A 328 16.33 4.27 6.92
C LEU A 328 16.28 2.75 6.68
N PRO A 329 15.97 1.93 7.71
CA PRO A 329 15.72 0.51 7.50
C PRO A 329 14.65 0.33 6.42
N GLY A 330 14.99 -0.38 5.35
CA GLY A 330 14.14 -0.55 4.16
C GLY A 330 12.96 -1.51 4.34
N GLY A 331 12.48 -1.64 5.58
CA GLY A 331 11.31 -2.45 5.93
C GLY A 331 10.00 -1.71 5.72
N ARG A 332 8.90 -2.45 5.82
CA ARG A 332 7.53 -1.93 5.72
C ARG A 332 6.69 -2.56 6.83
N LEU A 333 6.13 -1.72 7.68
CA LEU A 333 5.38 -2.13 8.87
C LEU A 333 3.93 -1.72 8.72
N HIS A 334 3.03 -2.56 9.23
CA HIS A 334 1.64 -2.19 9.45
C HIS A 334 1.39 -2.13 10.95
N LEU A 335 0.86 -1.01 11.41
CA LEU A 335 0.65 -0.71 12.82
C LEU A 335 -0.83 -0.50 13.07
N GLU A 336 -1.39 -1.19 14.08
CA GLU A 336 -2.76 -0.99 14.54
C GLU A 336 -2.78 0.09 15.63
N ASN A 337 -3.20 1.31 15.28
CA ASN A 337 -3.31 2.41 16.23
C ASN A 337 -4.37 3.44 15.80
N GLU A 338 -5.44 3.54 16.58
CA GLU A 338 -6.55 4.47 16.32
C GLU A 338 -6.11 5.93 16.26
N ALA A 339 -5.26 6.38 17.20
CA ALA A 339 -4.88 7.79 17.29
C ALA A 339 -3.98 8.22 16.11
N LEU A 340 -3.05 7.35 15.70
CA LEU A 340 -2.20 7.59 14.53
C LEU A 340 -3.03 7.58 13.24
N TYR A 341 -3.97 6.64 13.11
CA TYR A 341 -4.90 6.61 11.98
C TYR A 341 -5.75 7.88 11.89
N GLN A 342 -6.32 8.33 13.01
CA GLN A 342 -7.13 9.55 13.05
C GLN A 342 -6.30 10.82 12.74
N LEU A 343 -5.03 10.87 13.14
CA LEU A 343 -4.12 11.94 12.73
C LEU A 343 -4.00 12.03 11.21
N LEU A 344 -3.78 10.90 10.53
CA LEU A 344 -3.71 10.86 9.06
C LEU A 344 -5.06 11.22 8.43
N ARG A 345 -6.15 10.59 8.90
CA ARG A 345 -7.50 10.78 8.34
C ARG A 345 -7.99 12.23 8.40
N THR A 346 -7.68 12.93 9.49
CA THR A 346 -8.08 14.33 9.69
C THR A 346 -7.05 15.33 9.16
N SER A 347 -5.93 14.86 8.59
CA SER A 347 -4.83 15.74 8.14
C SER A 347 -5.24 16.73 7.04
N MET A 348 -6.34 16.46 6.32
CA MET A 348 -6.87 17.32 5.25
C MET A 348 -8.17 18.04 5.63
N ASP A 349 -8.59 17.94 6.90
CA ASP A 349 -9.83 18.59 7.36
C ASP A 349 -9.69 20.11 7.34
N THR A 350 -10.76 20.78 6.91
CA THR A 350 -10.86 22.24 6.99
C THR A 350 -11.50 22.62 8.33
N PRO A 351 -10.80 23.39 9.19
CA PRO A 351 -11.35 23.90 10.44
C PRO A 351 -12.66 24.69 10.25
N ASP A 352 -13.60 24.53 11.19
CA ASP A 352 -14.93 25.18 11.14
C ASP A 352 -14.85 26.71 11.06
N ASP A 353 -13.83 27.32 11.67
CA ASP A 353 -13.60 28.76 11.66
C ASP A 353 -13.03 29.29 10.33
N LEU A 354 -12.55 28.39 9.47
CA LEU A 354 -12.14 28.71 8.10
C LEU A 354 -13.25 28.47 7.07
N LEU A 355 -14.40 27.92 7.48
CA LEU A 355 -15.52 27.71 6.57
C LEU A 355 -16.13 29.03 6.10
N ALA A 356 -16.50 29.08 4.82
CA ALA A 356 -17.12 30.24 4.22
C ALA A 356 -18.46 30.62 4.90
N ASP A 357 -18.60 31.87 5.35
CA ASP A 357 -19.90 32.42 5.78
C ASP A 357 -20.83 32.52 4.57
N PRO A 358 -22.00 31.85 4.54
CA PRO A 358 -22.97 31.95 3.45
C PRO A 358 -23.37 33.39 3.09
N ALA A 359 -23.34 34.31 4.04
CA ALA A 359 -23.64 35.71 3.78
C ALA A 359 -22.59 36.39 2.89
N SER A 360 -21.36 35.89 2.86
CA SER A 360 -20.23 36.47 2.11
C SER A 360 -20.32 36.23 0.59
N TYR A 361 -20.89 35.09 0.18
CA TYR A 361 -21.07 34.73 -1.23
C TYR A 361 -22.53 34.74 -1.69
N ALA A 362 -23.49 35.10 -0.82
CA ALA A 362 -24.91 35.21 -1.16
C ALA A 362 -25.19 36.00 -2.47
N PRO A 363 -24.49 37.12 -2.78
CA PRO A 363 -24.70 37.84 -4.05
C PRO A 363 -24.37 37.01 -5.31
N TYR A 364 -23.50 36.01 -5.18
CA TYR A 364 -22.97 35.22 -6.29
C TYR A 364 -23.43 33.75 -6.24
N GLN A 365 -24.30 33.39 -5.28
CA GLN A 365 -24.68 32.02 -4.98
C GLN A 365 -25.23 31.28 -6.19
N ASP A 366 -26.10 31.91 -6.99
CA ASP A 366 -26.70 31.26 -8.16
C ASP A 366 -25.66 30.92 -9.24
N ALA A 367 -24.65 31.77 -9.42
CA ALA A 367 -23.57 31.53 -10.39
C ALA A 367 -22.63 30.41 -9.91
N ILE A 368 -22.25 30.42 -8.62
CA ILE A 368 -21.44 29.37 -8.00
C ILE A 368 -22.18 28.03 -8.07
N ALA A 369 -23.47 28.00 -7.70
CA ALA A 369 -24.27 26.80 -7.76
C ALA A 369 -24.37 26.24 -9.18
N ALA A 370 -24.63 27.10 -10.17
CA ALA A 370 -24.71 26.66 -11.56
C ALA A 370 -23.39 26.07 -12.06
N HIS A 371 -22.23 26.62 -11.66
CA HIS A 371 -20.93 26.08 -11.99
C HIS A 371 -20.68 24.71 -11.34
N LEU A 372 -20.86 24.61 -10.02
CA LEU A 372 -20.63 23.37 -9.27
C LEU A 372 -21.59 22.25 -9.67
N ASP A 373 -22.85 22.56 -10.00
CA ASP A 373 -23.81 21.60 -10.56
C ASP A 373 -23.34 21.03 -11.90
N ARG A 374 -22.73 21.85 -12.77
CA ARG A 374 -22.14 21.39 -14.04
C ARG A 374 -20.91 20.53 -13.81
N VAL A 375 -20.06 20.89 -12.86
CA VAL A 375 -18.91 20.06 -12.45
C VAL A 375 -19.41 18.68 -12.02
N CYS A 376 -20.34 18.60 -11.08
CA CYS A 376 -20.95 17.33 -10.64
C CYS A 376 -21.54 16.52 -11.80
N ALA A 377 -22.31 17.15 -12.69
CA ALA A 377 -22.99 16.47 -13.80
C ALA A 377 -22.02 15.92 -14.86
N SER A 378 -20.87 16.55 -15.04
CA SER A 378 -19.87 16.17 -16.05
C SER A 378 -18.78 15.23 -15.52
N ALA A 379 -18.47 15.34 -14.23
CA ALA A 379 -17.40 14.62 -13.58
C ALA A 379 -17.71 13.13 -13.45
N TRP A 380 -16.82 12.27 -14.00
CA TRP A 380 -16.86 10.82 -13.80
C TRP A 380 -18.25 10.24 -14.10
N ASP A 381 -18.85 10.65 -15.21
CA ASP A 381 -20.20 10.25 -15.64
C ASP A 381 -21.31 10.56 -14.61
N GLY A 382 -21.15 11.64 -13.82
CA GLY A 382 -22.14 12.10 -12.87
C GLY A 382 -22.12 11.36 -11.53
N ARG A 383 -20.97 10.76 -11.16
CA ARG A 383 -20.83 10.00 -9.91
C ARG A 383 -20.81 10.89 -8.65
N TYR A 384 -20.44 12.16 -8.78
CA TYR A 384 -20.59 13.14 -7.71
C TYR A 384 -22.03 13.67 -7.67
N THR A 385 -22.64 13.65 -6.49
CA THR A 385 -24.08 13.88 -6.32
C THR A 385 -24.41 15.21 -5.63
N SER A 386 -23.45 15.80 -4.91
CA SER A 386 -23.62 17.08 -4.22
C SER A 386 -22.27 17.75 -3.96
N TRP A 387 -22.32 19.03 -3.61
CA TRP A 387 -21.16 19.86 -3.30
C TRP A 387 -21.42 20.76 -2.09
N ASP A 388 -20.35 21.18 -1.43
CA ASP A 388 -20.30 22.16 -0.34
C ASP A 388 -19.29 23.27 -0.73
N ILE A 389 -19.58 24.53 -0.41
CA ILE A 389 -18.57 25.61 -0.48
C ILE A 389 -17.83 25.60 0.86
N VAL A 390 -16.53 25.36 0.81
CA VAL A 390 -15.70 25.27 2.01
C VAL A 390 -14.91 26.55 2.28
N GLU A 391 -14.56 27.31 1.24
CA GLU A 391 -13.83 28.56 1.40
C GLU A 391 -14.33 29.58 0.37
N PHE A 392 -14.51 30.81 0.83
CA PHE A 392 -14.82 31.95 -0.02
C PHE A 392 -14.04 33.16 0.47
N ALA A 393 -12.97 33.49 -0.25
CA ALA A 393 -12.05 34.54 0.16
C ALA A 393 -11.72 35.44 -1.03
N ARG A 394 -11.69 36.76 -0.81
CA ARG A 394 -11.26 37.71 -1.83
C ARG A 394 -9.74 37.60 -2.01
N GLU A 395 -9.27 37.57 -3.25
CA GLU A 395 -7.85 37.61 -3.56
C GLU A 395 -7.30 39.06 -3.49
N ASP A 396 -6.05 39.20 -3.05
CA ASP A 396 -5.33 40.47 -3.01
C ASP A 396 -4.89 40.88 -4.43
N GLY A 397 -5.80 41.50 -5.17
CA GLY A 397 -5.52 41.99 -6.52
C GLY A 397 -6.81 42.30 -7.26
N TRP A 398 -7.09 43.59 -7.46
CA TRP A 398 -8.13 44.00 -8.41
C TRP A 398 -7.46 44.56 -9.66
N THR A 399 -8.06 44.31 -10.83
CA THR A 399 -7.70 45.04 -12.05
C THR A 399 -8.68 46.18 -12.22
N GLY A 400 -8.23 47.41 -11.97
CA GLY A 400 -9.01 48.61 -12.26
C GLY A 400 -8.73 49.11 -13.67
N PHE A 401 -9.77 49.50 -14.39
CA PHE A 401 -9.70 49.98 -15.76
C PHE A 401 -9.85 51.51 -15.84
N ALA A 402 -9.47 52.10 -16.97
CA ALA A 402 -9.44 53.55 -17.16
C ALA A 402 -10.83 54.18 -17.20
N ASP A 403 -11.85 53.41 -17.60
CA ASP A 403 -13.26 53.81 -17.61
C ASP A 403 -13.93 53.77 -16.21
N GLY A 404 -13.19 53.35 -15.19
CA GLY A 404 -13.68 53.22 -13.82
C GLY A 404 -14.37 51.89 -13.51
N SER A 405 -14.42 50.95 -14.46
CA SER A 405 -14.77 49.56 -14.17
C SER A 405 -13.61 48.82 -13.48
N ALA A 406 -13.88 47.68 -12.87
CA ALA A 406 -12.87 46.81 -12.28
C ALA A 406 -13.25 45.33 -12.32
N LEU A 407 -12.25 44.47 -12.11
CA LEU A 407 -12.43 43.06 -11.78
C LEU A 407 -12.04 42.82 -10.32
N GLU A 408 -12.93 42.15 -9.59
CA GLU A 408 -12.63 41.52 -8.31
C GLU A 408 -12.52 40.01 -8.48
N VAL A 409 -11.67 39.39 -7.67
CA VAL A 409 -11.36 37.96 -7.76
C VAL A 409 -11.61 37.33 -6.40
N TYR A 410 -12.28 36.19 -6.41
CA TYR A 410 -12.61 35.43 -5.22
C TYR A 410 -12.17 33.98 -5.41
N TRP A 411 -11.45 33.45 -4.42
CA TRP A 411 -11.26 32.02 -4.24
C TRP A 411 -12.59 31.37 -3.90
N VAL A 412 -12.93 30.32 -4.63
CA VAL A 412 -14.06 29.45 -4.34
C VAL A 412 -13.53 28.04 -4.19
N LYS A 413 -13.27 27.61 -2.97
CA LYS A 413 -12.89 26.23 -2.70
C LYS A 413 -14.16 25.43 -2.42
N SER A 414 -14.29 24.32 -3.13
CA SER A 414 -15.46 23.46 -3.07
C SER A 414 -15.06 22.04 -2.65
N ALA A 415 -16.02 21.31 -2.11
CA ALA A 415 -15.88 19.92 -1.72
C ALA A 415 -17.06 19.12 -2.28
N PHE A 416 -16.81 17.94 -2.82
CA PHE A 416 -17.78 17.14 -3.56
C PHE A 416 -18.05 15.81 -2.87
N ARG A 417 -19.24 15.24 -3.05
CA ARG A 417 -19.67 14.00 -2.38
C ARG A 417 -20.20 12.99 -3.38
N THR A 418 -19.97 11.71 -3.08
CA THR A 418 -20.56 10.56 -3.76
C THR A 418 -21.59 9.88 -2.87
N GLU A 419 -22.39 8.97 -3.45
CA GLU A 419 -23.24 8.06 -2.70
C GLU A 419 -23.00 6.63 -3.23
N PRO A 420 -22.39 5.74 -2.43
CA PRO A 420 -21.96 5.94 -1.04
C PRO A 420 -20.68 6.81 -0.92
N PRO A 421 -20.35 7.39 0.26
CA PRO A 421 -19.21 8.31 0.41
C PRO A 421 -17.84 7.71 0.08
N GLU A 422 -17.65 6.41 0.29
CA GLU A 422 -16.40 5.68 0.07
C GLU A 422 -15.96 5.70 -1.40
N ASP A 423 -16.92 5.84 -2.32
CA ASP A 423 -16.64 5.96 -3.75
C ASP A 423 -15.75 7.18 -4.05
N ALA A 424 -15.83 8.27 -3.27
CA ALA A 424 -15.02 9.47 -3.50
C ALA A 424 -13.52 9.17 -3.49
N ALA A 425 -13.06 8.30 -2.58
CA ALA A 425 -11.65 7.89 -2.48
C ALA A 425 -11.17 7.07 -3.68
N GLN A 426 -12.09 6.40 -4.39
CA GLN A 426 -11.80 5.60 -5.59
C GLN A 426 -11.83 6.42 -6.89
N LEU A 427 -12.33 7.66 -6.82
CA LEU A 427 -12.49 8.55 -7.98
C LEU A 427 -11.45 9.69 -7.98
N LEU A 428 -10.41 9.59 -7.16
CA LEU A 428 -9.35 10.59 -7.10
C LEU A 428 -8.45 10.51 -8.34
N ALA A 429 -8.13 11.66 -8.93
CA ALA A 429 -7.17 11.78 -10.02
C ALA A 429 -6.40 13.10 -9.93
N GLY A 430 -5.11 13.08 -10.31
CA GLY A 430 -4.26 14.25 -10.14
C GLY A 430 -4.18 14.67 -8.66
N GLY A 431 -3.93 15.95 -8.39
CA GLY A 431 -3.79 16.47 -7.01
C GLY A 431 -5.09 16.51 -6.18
N MET A 432 -6.09 15.69 -6.50
CA MET A 432 -7.31 15.55 -5.69
C MET A 432 -7.01 14.80 -4.39
N TYR A 433 -7.79 15.09 -3.36
CA TYR A 433 -7.73 14.42 -2.05
C TYR A 433 -9.12 14.35 -1.43
N VAL A 434 -9.27 13.55 -0.37
CA VAL A 434 -10.46 13.54 0.48
C VAL A 434 -10.14 13.96 1.92
N ASP A 435 -11.12 14.56 2.59
CA ASP A 435 -11.06 14.80 4.03
C ASP A 435 -11.59 13.61 4.85
N SER A 436 -11.63 13.76 6.18
CA SER A 436 -12.10 12.70 7.08
C SER A 436 -13.58 12.33 6.89
N GLN A 437 -14.35 13.18 6.23
CA GLN A 437 -15.77 12.98 5.89
C GLN A 437 -15.96 12.44 4.47
N LEU A 438 -14.86 12.05 3.80
CA LEU A 438 -14.83 11.53 2.43
C LEU A 438 -15.42 12.52 1.42
N ARG A 439 -15.29 13.82 1.68
CA ARG A 439 -15.54 14.84 0.66
C ARG A 439 -14.31 14.97 -0.22
N ALA A 440 -14.49 14.93 -1.54
CA ALA A 440 -13.42 15.11 -2.52
C ALA A 440 -13.16 16.60 -2.79
N TYR A 441 -11.88 16.97 -2.89
CA TYR A 441 -11.42 18.33 -3.18
C TYR A 441 -10.62 18.37 -4.48
N GLY A 442 -10.59 19.53 -5.13
CA GLY A 442 -9.81 19.76 -6.35
C GLY A 442 -10.46 19.24 -7.64
N LEU A 443 -11.70 18.74 -7.58
CA LEU A 443 -12.43 18.25 -8.75
C LEU A 443 -12.68 19.33 -9.82
N ASP A 444 -12.95 20.56 -9.38
CA ASP A 444 -13.16 21.74 -10.23
C ASP A 444 -11.85 22.48 -10.56
N ALA A 445 -10.71 21.92 -10.17
CA ALA A 445 -9.40 22.57 -10.22
C ALA A 445 -9.32 23.90 -9.43
N ASN A 446 -10.16 24.08 -8.40
CA ASN A 446 -10.21 25.26 -7.53
C ASN A 446 -10.24 26.59 -8.33
N PRO A 447 -11.30 26.85 -9.11
CA PRO A 447 -11.36 28.01 -9.97
C PRO A 447 -11.57 29.29 -9.15
N LEU A 448 -11.08 30.40 -9.69
CA LEU A 448 -11.36 31.74 -9.21
C LEU A 448 -12.67 32.25 -9.80
N LEU A 449 -13.55 32.76 -8.95
CA LEU A 449 -14.69 33.56 -9.37
C LEU A 449 -14.22 34.99 -9.68
N VAL A 450 -14.35 35.38 -10.94
CA VAL A 450 -14.12 36.74 -11.41
C VAL A 450 -15.44 37.50 -11.40
N VAL A 451 -15.48 38.61 -10.67
CA VAL A 451 -16.64 39.50 -10.53
C VAL A 451 -16.35 40.81 -11.26
N ALA A 452 -17.26 41.18 -12.16
CA ALA A 452 -17.22 42.47 -12.83
C ALA A 452 -17.83 43.56 -11.93
N VAL A 453 -17.12 44.68 -11.79
CA VAL A 453 -17.57 45.86 -11.08
C VAL A 453 -17.69 47.01 -12.08
N PRO A 454 -18.90 47.31 -12.60
CA PRO A 454 -19.09 48.42 -13.54
C PRO A 454 -18.96 49.78 -12.82
N PRO A 455 -18.63 50.87 -13.56
CA PRO A 455 -18.52 52.22 -12.98
C PRO A 455 -19.87 52.74 -12.46
N GLU A 456 -20.97 52.30 -13.08
CA GLU A 456 -22.35 52.52 -12.66
C GLU A 456 -23.09 51.18 -12.70
N GLY A 457 -23.49 50.64 -11.54
CA GLY A 457 -24.24 49.39 -11.45
C GLY A 457 -23.86 48.55 -10.22
N GLU A 458 -24.49 47.39 -10.08
CA GLU A 458 -24.13 46.40 -9.06
C GLU A 458 -23.06 45.44 -9.62
N PRO A 459 -22.10 44.98 -8.79
CA PRO A 459 -21.19 43.91 -9.17
C PRO A 459 -21.93 42.64 -9.58
N TYR A 460 -21.40 41.91 -10.56
CA TYR A 460 -22.00 40.67 -11.02
C TYR A 460 -20.94 39.61 -11.33
N PRO A 461 -21.26 38.31 -11.11
CA PRO A 461 -20.33 37.23 -11.41
C PRO A 461 -20.12 37.18 -12.93
N LEU A 462 -18.86 37.27 -13.37
CA LEU A 462 -18.51 37.32 -14.78
C LEU A 462 -18.04 35.97 -15.29
N ALA A 463 -17.09 35.34 -14.62
CA ALA A 463 -16.47 34.09 -15.08
C ALA A 463 -15.93 33.22 -13.94
N PHE A 464 -15.80 31.92 -14.17
CA PHE A 464 -14.93 31.02 -13.41
C PHE A 464 -13.66 30.76 -14.20
N VAL A 465 -12.50 31.09 -13.65
CA VAL A 465 -11.19 30.95 -14.31
C VAL A 465 -10.31 30.00 -13.49
N PRO A 466 -9.68 28.97 -14.07
CA PRO A 466 -8.72 28.13 -13.35
C PRO A 466 -7.61 28.96 -12.70
N TRP A 467 -7.28 28.66 -11.44
CA TRP A 467 -6.27 29.40 -10.66
C TRP A 467 -4.95 29.56 -11.42
N ASP A 468 -4.46 28.46 -12.00
CA ASP A 468 -3.17 28.42 -12.71
C ASP A 468 -3.11 29.37 -13.91
N TRP A 469 -4.25 29.80 -14.44
CA TRP A 469 -4.30 30.65 -15.63
C TRP A 469 -4.41 32.13 -15.28
N TRP A 470 -4.88 32.48 -14.08
CA TRP A 470 -5.16 33.87 -13.69
C TRP A 470 -3.93 34.78 -13.82
N GLY A 471 -2.78 34.31 -13.31
CA GLY A 471 -1.51 35.05 -13.38
C GLY A 471 -0.95 35.19 -14.80
N GLU A 472 -1.42 34.39 -15.75
CA GLU A 472 -0.97 34.39 -17.15
C GLU A 472 -1.86 35.24 -18.07
N LEU A 473 -3.01 35.72 -17.57
CA LEU A 473 -3.94 36.47 -18.40
C LEU A 473 -3.34 37.83 -18.82
N PRO A 474 -3.39 38.19 -20.12
CA PRO A 474 -2.89 39.47 -20.62
C PRO A 474 -3.87 40.62 -20.33
N LEU A 475 -4.24 40.80 -19.06
CA LEU A 475 -5.12 41.89 -18.61
C LEU A 475 -4.37 43.23 -18.52
N ALA A 476 -3.04 43.20 -18.45
CA ALA A 476 -2.22 44.40 -18.39
C ALA A 476 -2.30 45.20 -19.70
N GLY A 477 -2.72 46.47 -19.60
CA GLY A 477 -2.82 47.39 -20.74
C GLY A 477 -4.18 47.40 -21.43
N LEU A 478 -5.17 46.66 -20.90
CA LEU A 478 -6.58 46.84 -21.26
C LEU A 478 -7.16 48.04 -20.51
N ASP A 479 -8.02 48.81 -21.17
CA ASP A 479 -8.55 50.08 -20.67
C ASP A 479 -10.01 49.97 -20.19
N THR A 480 -10.70 48.86 -20.49
CA THR A 480 -12.12 48.64 -20.16
C THR A 480 -12.45 47.17 -19.88
N LEU A 481 -13.58 46.92 -19.21
CA LEU A 481 -14.14 45.58 -19.01
C LEU A 481 -14.49 44.89 -20.35
N GLU A 482 -14.95 45.63 -21.35
CA GLU A 482 -15.31 45.10 -22.67
C GLU A 482 -14.11 44.48 -23.39
N GLU A 483 -12.91 45.04 -23.19
CA GLU A 483 -11.66 44.50 -23.71
C GLU A 483 -11.19 43.25 -22.95
N ALA A 484 -11.53 43.13 -21.66
CA ALA A 484 -11.14 42.00 -20.81
C ALA A 484 -12.00 40.74 -21.03
N ILE A 485 -13.27 40.90 -21.40
CA ILE A 485 -14.23 39.79 -21.59
C ILE A 485 -13.71 38.72 -22.57
N PRO A 486 -13.22 39.05 -23.78
CA PRO A 486 -12.71 38.04 -24.71
C PRO A 486 -11.47 37.28 -24.20
N VAL A 487 -10.70 37.87 -23.28
CA VAL A 487 -9.56 37.22 -22.64
C VAL A 487 -10.06 36.20 -21.60
N LEU A 488 -11.05 36.60 -20.80
CA LEU A 488 -11.67 35.73 -19.79
C LEU A 488 -12.47 34.58 -20.40
N ASP A 489 -13.17 34.81 -21.52
CA ASP A 489 -13.90 33.77 -22.27
C ASP A 489 -12.98 32.66 -22.81
N GLN A 490 -11.74 33.00 -23.17
CA GLN A 490 -10.75 32.00 -23.58
C GLN A 490 -10.18 31.21 -22.41
N ALA A 491 -10.17 31.80 -21.22
CA ALA A 491 -9.52 31.25 -20.05
C ALA A 491 -10.48 30.52 -19.11
N GLY A 492 -11.78 30.75 -19.22
CA GLY A 492 -12.72 30.29 -18.23
C GLY A 492 -14.13 30.16 -18.76
N GLU A 493 -15.05 29.86 -17.85
CA GLU A 493 -16.45 29.72 -18.14
C GLU A 493 -17.19 31.02 -17.79
N LEU A 494 -17.80 31.68 -18.78
CA LEU A 494 -18.63 32.86 -18.54
C LEU A 494 -19.92 32.49 -17.79
N CYS A 495 -20.17 33.18 -16.68
CA CYS A 495 -21.38 33.02 -15.86
C CYS A 495 -22.61 33.71 -16.47
N VAL A 496 -22.39 34.70 -17.33
CA VAL A 496 -23.43 35.50 -17.98
C VAL A 496 -23.32 35.32 -19.48
N GLU A 497 -24.39 34.82 -20.11
CA GLU A 497 -24.57 34.98 -21.57
C GLU A 497 -24.75 36.48 -21.84
N LEU A 498 -23.67 37.16 -22.21
CA LEU A 498 -23.72 38.53 -22.70
C LEU A 498 -24.55 38.51 -23.99
N LYS A 499 -25.81 38.96 -23.89
CA LYS A 499 -26.68 39.15 -25.04
C LYS A 499 -26.41 40.47 -25.75
#